data_AF-A0A958LUS1-F1
#
_entry.id   AF-A0A958LUS1-F1
#
_cell.length_a   1.000
_cell.length_b   1.000
_cell.length_c   1.000
_cell.angle_alpha   90.00
_cell.angle_beta   90.00
_cell.angle_gamma   90.00
#
_symmetry.space_group_name_H-M   'P 1'
#
loop_
_entity.id
_entity.type
_entity.pdbx_description
1 polymer ?
#
loop_
_entity_poly.entity_id
_entity_poly.type
_entity_poly.pdbx_seq_one_letter_code
_entity_poly.pdbx_strand_id
1 'polypeptide(L)'
;LTDNSVAQEIDYDEYGVVLADSNPGFQPFGFAGGITDQHTNLVRFGARDYMAEVGRWTLMDSSLFTDGLGLYHYVSQDPINYIDISGYNKRFPGPNLTNAGGTIGIGGGRGGGYTVTPRTTRGGGRGVRVNFNDGRVVDITKDRVKEYRPNPNTRSGKERVIFDEGTPRTERWPNDPKKRPPTPEELDFLNRQCPVASGENE
;
A
#
# COMPACT_ATOMS: atom_id res chain seq x y z
N LEU A 1 -6.01 -6.24 33.72
CA LEU A 1 -7.35 -6.83 33.48
C LEU A 1 -7.14 -8.15 32.76
N THR A 2 -7.51 -9.27 33.38
CA THR A 2 -7.37 -10.64 32.82
C THR A 2 -8.71 -11.39 32.87
N ASP A 3 -9.76 -10.71 33.32
CA ASP A 3 -11.12 -11.16 33.57
C ASP A 3 -12.05 -10.93 32.37
N ASN A 4 -11.49 -10.52 31.22
CA ASN A 4 -12.22 -10.26 29.97
C ASN A 4 -13.32 -9.18 30.10
N SER A 5 -13.20 -8.30 31.11
CA SER A 5 -14.04 -7.14 31.29
C SER A 5 -13.68 -6.04 30.29
N VAL A 6 -14.67 -5.29 29.82
CA VAL A 6 -14.45 -4.15 28.91
C VAL A 6 -13.77 -3.04 29.69
N ALA A 7 -12.54 -2.70 29.28
CA ALA A 7 -11.75 -1.65 29.93
C ALA A 7 -12.17 -0.24 29.49
N GLN A 8 -12.57 -0.10 28.23
CA GLN A 8 -13.04 1.14 27.62
C GLN A 8 -13.84 0.83 26.34
N GLU A 9 -14.90 1.61 26.11
CA GLU A 9 -15.67 1.70 24.88
C GLU A 9 -15.73 3.18 24.46
N ILE A 10 -15.49 3.46 23.19
CA ILE A 10 -15.53 4.83 22.63
C ILE A 10 -16.34 4.81 21.34
N ASP A 11 -17.35 5.67 21.27
CA ASP A 11 -18.17 5.90 20.09
C ASP A 11 -17.74 7.17 19.37
N TYR A 12 -17.71 7.12 18.04
CA TYR A 12 -17.35 8.24 17.18
C TYR A 12 -18.44 8.51 16.14
N ASP A 13 -18.55 9.76 15.70
CA ASP A 13 -19.21 10.09 14.44
C ASP A 13 -18.32 9.70 13.24
N GLU A 14 -18.82 9.93 12.02
CA GLU A 14 -18.08 9.60 10.80
C GLU A 14 -16.74 10.34 10.66
N TYR A 15 -16.56 11.50 11.29
CA TYR A 15 -15.34 12.29 11.23
C TYR A 15 -14.45 12.13 12.47
N GLY A 16 -14.81 11.26 13.41
CA GLY A 16 -14.01 10.98 14.59
C GLY A 16 -14.27 11.91 15.78
N VAL A 17 -15.39 12.64 15.81
CA VAL A 17 -15.86 13.33 17.01
C VAL A 17 -16.36 12.29 18.00
N VAL A 18 -15.90 12.36 19.25
CA VAL A 18 -16.30 11.44 20.32
C VAL A 18 -17.77 11.72 20.70
N LEU A 19 -18.64 10.73 20.52
CA LEU A 19 -20.04 10.75 20.94
C LEU A 19 -20.21 10.21 22.37
N ALA A 20 -19.41 9.22 22.75
CA ALA A 20 -19.35 8.65 24.09
C ALA A 20 -17.95 8.06 24.36
N ASP A 21 -17.45 8.19 25.58
CA ASP A 21 -16.22 7.52 26.07
C ASP A 21 -16.47 7.02 27.49
N SER A 22 -16.44 5.70 27.66
CA SER A 22 -16.75 5.07 28.95
C SER A 22 -15.63 5.21 29.98
N ASN A 23 -14.41 5.59 29.57
CA ASN A 23 -13.24 5.72 30.44
C ASN A 23 -12.20 6.72 29.90
N PRO A 24 -12.48 8.03 29.90
CA PRO A 24 -11.60 9.05 29.33
C PRO A 24 -10.19 9.05 29.95
N GLY A 25 -9.17 9.02 29.10
CA GLY A 25 -7.76 9.05 29.53
C GLY A 25 -7.17 7.69 29.88
N PHE A 26 -7.94 6.60 29.72
CA PHE A 26 -7.42 5.24 29.88
C PHE A 26 -6.27 4.91 28.92
N GLN A 27 -6.38 5.35 27.67
CA GLN A 27 -5.33 5.21 26.65
C GLN A 27 -5.28 6.43 25.72
N PRO A 28 -4.14 6.67 25.06
CA PRO A 28 -3.99 7.80 24.14
C PRO A 28 -4.51 7.51 22.72
N PHE A 29 -4.84 6.26 22.39
CA PHE A 29 -5.29 5.86 21.06
C PHE A 29 -6.78 6.17 20.87
N GLY A 30 -7.12 6.77 19.73
CA GLY A 30 -8.50 7.11 19.39
C GLY A 30 -8.83 6.87 17.92
N PHE A 31 -9.48 7.84 17.29
CA PHE A 31 -10.01 7.72 15.94
C PHE A 31 -8.95 7.26 14.92
N ALA A 32 -9.33 6.26 14.08
CA ALA A 32 -8.48 5.64 13.06
C ALA A 32 -7.08 5.19 13.54
N GLY A 33 -6.92 4.94 14.85
CA GLY A 33 -5.66 4.54 15.49
C GLY A 33 -4.68 5.69 15.76
N GLY A 34 -5.10 6.95 15.58
CA GLY A 34 -4.30 8.13 15.89
C GLY A 34 -4.19 8.40 17.39
N ILE A 35 -3.22 9.24 17.77
CA ILE A 35 -3.02 9.65 19.17
C ILE A 35 -3.87 10.89 19.44
N THR A 36 -4.82 10.80 20.37
CA THR A 36 -5.71 11.92 20.71
C THR A 36 -5.07 12.79 21.79
N ASP A 37 -4.95 14.09 21.51
CA ASP A 37 -4.52 15.10 22.47
C ASP A 37 -5.74 15.67 23.19
N GLN A 38 -5.94 15.30 24.46
CA GLN A 38 -7.12 15.67 25.24
C GLN A 38 -7.24 17.18 25.52
N HIS A 39 -6.16 17.94 25.40
CA HIS A 39 -6.19 19.39 25.65
C HIS A 39 -6.62 20.17 24.41
N THR A 40 -6.35 19.64 23.22
CA THR A 40 -6.62 20.31 21.94
C THR A 40 -7.71 19.64 21.12
N ASN A 41 -8.13 18.43 21.49
CA ASN A 41 -9.01 17.55 20.70
C ASN A 41 -8.48 17.26 19.29
N LEU A 42 -7.18 17.44 19.06
CA LEU A 42 -6.53 17.06 17.82
C LEU A 42 -6.13 15.59 17.87
N VAL A 43 -6.29 14.91 16.74
CA VAL A 43 -5.80 13.54 16.55
C VAL A 43 -4.50 13.60 15.76
N ARG A 44 -3.41 13.16 16.37
CA ARG A 44 -2.09 13.13 15.73
C ARG A 44 -1.95 11.87 14.90
N PHE A 45 -1.82 12.06 13.60
CA PHE A 45 -1.41 11.04 12.65
C PHE A 45 0.03 11.32 12.23
N GLY A 46 0.81 10.28 11.92
CA GLY A 46 2.28 10.35 11.81
C GLY A 46 2.85 11.67 11.25
N ALA A 47 2.32 12.17 10.14
CA ALA A 47 2.77 13.40 9.50
C ALA A 47 1.94 14.67 9.75
N ARG A 48 0.69 14.56 10.23
CA ARG A 48 -0.26 15.68 10.34
C ARG A 48 -1.20 15.52 11.52
N ASP A 49 -1.57 16.65 12.12
CA ASP A 49 -2.66 16.69 13.09
C ASP A 49 -4.00 16.86 12.38
N TYR A 50 -5.01 16.15 12.86
CA TYR A 50 -6.36 16.12 12.34
C TYR A 50 -7.33 16.75 13.33
N MET A 51 -8.24 17.58 12.83
CA MET A 51 -9.29 18.23 13.60
C MET A 51 -10.63 17.58 13.26
N ALA A 52 -11.10 16.69 14.15
CA ALA A 52 -12.33 15.93 13.96
C ALA A 52 -13.57 16.83 13.84
N GLU A 53 -13.66 17.88 14.65
CA GLU A 53 -14.78 18.84 14.64
C GLU A 53 -15.02 19.48 13.26
N VAL A 54 -13.95 19.65 12.48
CA VAL A 54 -14.02 20.26 11.14
C VAL A 54 -13.97 19.21 10.02
N GLY A 55 -13.56 17.98 10.34
CA GLY A 55 -13.32 16.92 9.35
C GLY A 55 -12.10 17.18 8.46
N ARG A 56 -11.06 17.86 8.96
CA ARG A 56 -9.91 18.33 8.15
C ARG A 56 -8.55 18.19 8.82
N TRP A 57 -7.52 18.09 7.98
CA TRP A 57 -6.13 18.26 8.42
C TRP A 57 -5.85 19.69 8.85
N THR A 58 -5.06 19.90 9.90
CA THR A 58 -4.63 21.23 10.34
C THR A 58 -3.53 21.82 9.45
N LEU A 59 -2.79 20.95 8.76
CA LEU A 59 -1.70 21.31 7.85
C LEU A 59 -2.01 20.89 6.42
N MET A 60 -1.47 21.68 5.49
CA MET A 60 -1.49 21.38 4.06
C MET A 60 -0.81 20.02 3.81
N ASP A 61 -1.38 19.22 2.92
CA ASP A 61 -0.76 18.00 2.45
C ASP A 61 0.62 18.28 1.82
N SER A 62 1.68 17.75 2.45
CA SER A 62 3.03 17.88 1.93
C SER A 62 3.29 17.02 0.68
N SER A 63 2.38 16.08 0.39
CA SER A 63 2.33 15.37 -0.90
C SER A 63 1.58 16.16 -1.99
N LEU A 64 1.08 17.36 -1.66
CA LEU A 64 0.35 18.26 -2.55
C LEU A 64 -0.83 17.54 -3.22
N PHE A 65 -0.85 17.52 -4.55
CA PHE A 65 -2.00 17.02 -5.33
C PHE A 65 -2.03 15.50 -5.50
N THR A 66 -1.26 14.76 -4.70
CA THR A 66 -1.17 13.30 -4.82
C THR A 66 -2.48 12.61 -4.43
N ASP A 67 -3.19 13.12 -3.41
CA ASP A 67 -4.49 12.59 -2.95
C ASP A 67 -5.68 13.48 -3.39
N GLY A 68 -5.47 14.29 -4.44
CA GLY A 68 -6.45 15.19 -5.02
C GLY A 68 -6.24 16.66 -4.70
N LEU A 69 -7.19 17.51 -5.11
CA LEU A 69 -7.08 18.98 -5.00
C LEU A 69 -7.35 19.49 -3.58
N GLY A 70 -7.94 18.67 -2.71
CA GLY A 70 -8.28 19.02 -1.34
C GLY A 70 -7.10 18.85 -0.39
N LEU A 71 -6.16 19.80 -0.37
CA LEU A 71 -4.92 19.71 0.42
C LEU A 71 -5.14 19.63 1.96
N TYR A 72 -6.37 19.86 2.42
CA TYR A 72 -6.76 19.76 3.83
C TYR A 72 -7.84 18.69 4.06
N HIS A 73 -8.24 17.95 3.02
CA HIS A 73 -9.31 16.96 3.13
C HIS A 73 -8.81 15.72 3.85
N TYR A 74 -9.58 15.27 4.84
CA TYR A 74 -9.41 13.93 5.35
C TYR A 74 -10.05 12.94 4.37
N VAL A 75 -9.23 12.02 3.86
CA VAL A 75 -9.61 10.88 3.00
C VAL A 75 -10.57 11.18 1.84
N SER A 76 -10.42 12.34 1.22
CA SER A 76 -11.32 12.85 0.17
C SER A 76 -12.80 12.96 0.59
N GLN A 77 -13.07 13.27 1.86
CA GLN A 77 -14.43 13.43 2.43
C GLN A 77 -15.25 12.13 2.47
N ASP A 78 -14.59 10.97 2.51
CA ASP A 78 -15.25 9.67 2.62
C ASP A 78 -14.68 8.83 3.79
N PRO A 79 -14.86 9.29 5.05
CA PRO A 79 -14.25 8.66 6.23
C PRO A 79 -14.93 7.37 6.67
N ILE A 80 -16.09 7.05 6.11
CA ILE A 80 -16.77 5.76 6.32
C ILE A 80 -16.02 4.65 5.58
N ASN A 81 -15.55 4.92 4.37
CA ASN A 81 -14.91 3.92 3.51
C ASN A 81 -13.39 3.94 3.57
N TYR A 82 -12.78 4.99 4.12
CA TYR A 82 -11.34 5.21 4.07
C TYR A 82 -10.76 5.73 5.38
N ILE A 83 -9.48 5.40 5.63
CA ILE A 83 -8.67 5.88 6.75
C ILE A 83 -7.31 6.36 6.25
N ASP A 84 -6.71 7.37 6.87
CA ASP A 84 -5.32 7.78 6.60
C ASP A 84 -4.47 7.69 7.88
N ILE A 85 -3.87 6.53 8.09
CA ILE A 85 -3.06 6.22 9.29
C ILE A 85 -1.77 7.04 9.31
N SER A 86 -1.23 7.37 8.14
CA SER A 86 0.07 8.05 8.02
C SER A 86 -0.03 9.57 8.01
N GLY A 87 -1.22 10.11 7.71
CA GLY A 87 -1.39 11.53 7.39
C GLY A 87 -0.76 11.89 6.04
N TYR A 88 -0.81 11.00 5.05
CA TYR A 88 -0.32 11.27 3.68
C TYR A 88 -1.26 10.77 2.59
N ASN A 89 -1.94 9.66 2.83
CA ASN A 89 -2.76 9.03 1.81
C ASN A 89 -3.83 8.15 2.45
N LYS A 90 -5.04 8.26 1.95
CA LYS A 90 -6.14 7.38 2.35
C LYS A 90 -5.90 5.92 1.96
N ARG A 91 -6.49 5.02 2.74
CA ARG A 91 -6.40 3.55 2.65
C ARG A 91 -7.77 2.97 2.98
N PHE A 92 -8.05 1.76 2.51
CA PHE A 92 -9.22 1.02 2.94
C PHE A 92 -9.04 0.47 4.38
N PRO A 93 -10.07 0.50 5.24
CA PRO A 93 -10.01 -0.07 6.58
C PRO A 93 -10.00 -1.60 6.51
N GLY A 94 -8.81 -2.21 6.61
CA GLY A 94 -8.61 -3.66 6.66
C GLY A 94 -7.16 -4.06 6.35
N PRO A 95 -6.75 -5.31 6.63
CA PRO A 95 -5.50 -5.83 6.07
C PRO A 95 -5.64 -5.71 4.55
N ASN A 96 -4.69 -5.05 3.87
CA ASN A 96 -4.71 -4.84 2.42
C ASN A 96 -5.35 -6.05 1.71
N LEU A 97 -6.61 -5.93 1.28
CA LEU A 97 -7.32 -7.02 0.65
C LEU A 97 -6.74 -7.16 -0.76
N THR A 98 -5.63 -7.88 -0.85
CA THR A 98 -5.08 -8.39 -2.10
C THR A 98 -5.95 -9.56 -2.53
N ASN A 99 -7.20 -9.32 -2.91
CA ASN A 99 -8.05 -10.30 -3.58
C ASN A 99 -9.24 -9.58 -4.22
N ALA A 100 -9.03 -9.17 -5.48
CA ALA A 100 -10.01 -8.98 -6.57
C ALA A 100 -9.54 -7.83 -7.48
N GLY A 101 -8.50 -8.06 -8.31
CA GLY A 101 -8.19 -7.22 -9.48
C GLY A 101 -7.90 -5.73 -9.24
N GLY A 102 -7.71 -5.28 -7.99
CA GLY A 102 -7.60 -3.88 -7.62
C GLY A 102 -6.14 -3.41 -7.47
N THR A 103 -5.88 -2.23 -8.02
CA THR A 103 -4.64 -1.45 -7.91
C THR A 103 -4.07 -1.43 -6.49
N ILE A 104 -2.83 -1.91 -6.34
CA ILE A 104 -2.04 -1.80 -5.11
C ILE A 104 -1.39 -0.41 -5.05
N GLY A 105 -2.06 0.55 -4.41
CA GLY A 105 -1.43 1.81 -4.04
C GLY A 105 -0.63 1.67 -2.75
N ILE A 106 0.58 1.10 -2.80
CA ILE A 106 1.54 1.30 -1.70
C ILE A 106 2.45 2.45 -2.10
N GLY A 107 2.35 3.56 -1.41
CA GLY A 107 3.26 4.67 -1.59
C GLY A 107 2.88 5.84 -0.72
N GLY A 108 3.48 5.89 0.47
CA GLY A 108 3.75 7.18 1.11
C GLY A 108 4.54 8.07 0.14
N GLY A 109 4.50 9.38 0.40
CA GLY A 109 4.82 10.45 -0.54
C GLY A 109 6.02 10.26 -1.49
N ARG A 110 5.89 10.96 -2.64
CA ARG A 110 6.79 11.11 -3.80
C ARG A 110 6.61 10.07 -4.91
N GLY A 111 5.64 10.33 -5.78
CA GLY A 111 5.66 9.97 -7.20
C GLY A 111 6.04 8.53 -7.54
N GLY A 112 5.10 7.59 -7.41
CA GLY A 112 5.37 6.22 -7.83
C GLY A 112 4.23 5.26 -7.54
N GLY A 113 3.01 5.58 -7.98
CA GLY A 113 1.95 4.58 -8.00
C GLY A 113 2.39 3.36 -8.82
N TYR A 114 1.95 2.18 -8.42
CA TYR A 114 2.15 0.96 -9.19
C TYR A 114 0.88 0.11 -9.17
N THR A 115 0.74 -0.79 -10.13
CA THR A 115 -0.33 -1.78 -10.19
C THR A 115 0.29 -3.16 -10.05
N VAL A 116 -0.31 -4.02 -9.23
CA VAL A 116 0.14 -5.40 -9.05
C VAL A 116 -0.93 -6.32 -9.61
N THR A 117 -0.53 -7.19 -10.52
CA THR A 117 -1.43 -8.12 -11.18
C THR A 117 -0.90 -9.55 -11.02
N PRO A 118 -1.63 -10.41 -10.28
CA PRO A 118 -1.42 -11.86 -10.31
C PRO A 118 -1.44 -12.38 -11.76
N ARG A 119 -0.56 -13.32 -12.08
CA ARG A 119 -0.47 -13.89 -13.43
C ARG A 119 -0.02 -15.33 -13.41
N THR A 120 -0.47 -16.06 -14.42
CA THR A 120 0.05 -17.39 -14.72
C THR A 120 1.10 -17.28 -15.81
N THR A 121 2.25 -17.89 -15.60
CA THR A 121 3.28 -18.02 -16.63
C THR A 121 2.81 -18.97 -17.73
N ARG A 122 3.45 -18.94 -18.90
CA ARG A 122 3.14 -19.86 -20.00
C ARG A 122 3.28 -21.35 -19.62
N GLY A 123 4.11 -21.66 -18.62
CA GLY A 123 4.29 -23.01 -18.09
C GLY A 123 3.39 -23.34 -16.90
N GLY A 124 2.31 -22.58 -16.67
CA GLY A 124 1.37 -22.82 -15.56
C GLY A 124 1.85 -22.32 -14.18
N GLY A 125 3.11 -21.93 -14.04
CA GLY A 125 3.65 -21.44 -12.77
C GLY A 125 3.09 -20.07 -12.35
N ARG A 126 3.03 -19.83 -11.04
CA ARG A 126 2.62 -18.56 -10.42
C ARG A 126 3.59 -17.42 -10.76
N GLY A 127 3.04 -16.22 -10.88
CA GLY A 127 3.82 -15.01 -11.03
C GLY A 127 3.02 -13.77 -10.66
N VAL A 128 3.74 -12.67 -10.51
CA VAL A 128 3.19 -11.35 -10.22
C VAL A 128 3.81 -10.36 -11.19
N ARG A 129 3.00 -9.44 -11.73
CA ARG A 129 3.46 -8.29 -12.52
C ARG A 129 3.23 -7.02 -11.74
N VAL A 130 4.28 -6.21 -11.62
CA VAL A 130 4.23 -4.87 -11.05
C VAL A 130 4.43 -3.88 -12.20
N ASN A 131 3.44 -3.04 -12.50
CA ASN A 131 3.60 -1.94 -13.45
C ASN A 131 3.71 -0.63 -12.66
N PHE A 132 4.81 0.08 -12.83
CA PHE A 132 5.05 1.37 -12.21
C PHE A 132 4.52 2.49 -13.11
N ASN A 133 4.11 3.61 -12.50
CA ASN A 133 3.60 4.78 -13.23
C ASN A 133 4.61 5.40 -14.19
N ASP A 134 5.90 5.21 -13.96
CA ASP A 134 6.95 5.65 -14.87
C ASP A 134 7.05 4.78 -16.13
N GLY A 135 6.24 3.73 -16.27
CA GLY A 135 6.25 2.80 -17.40
C GLY A 135 7.19 1.60 -17.23
N ARG A 136 7.87 1.48 -16.08
CA ARG A 136 8.67 0.30 -15.72
C ARG A 136 7.76 -0.86 -15.35
N VAL A 137 8.18 -2.08 -15.67
CA VAL A 137 7.45 -3.32 -15.36
C VAL A 137 8.42 -4.31 -14.73
N VAL A 138 8.03 -4.89 -13.60
CA VAL A 138 8.75 -5.99 -12.93
C VAL A 138 7.87 -7.23 -12.91
N ASP A 139 8.35 -8.29 -13.54
CA ASP A 139 7.72 -9.60 -13.60
C ASP A 139 8.43 -10.56 -12.65
N ILE A 140 7.77 -10.99 -11.58
CA ILE A 140 8.29 -11.89 -10.54
C ILE A 140 7.64 -13.26 -10.69
N THR A 141 8.44 -14.31 -10.58
CA THR A 141 8.02 -15.73 -10.57
C THR A 141 8.95 -16.49 -9.62
N LYS A 142 8.60 -17.72 -9.23
CA LYS A 142 9.47 -18.54 -8.36
C LYS A 142 10.88 -18.72 -8.90
N ASP A 143 11.00 -18.75 -10.22
CA ASP A 143 12.25 -19.02 -10.91
C ASP A 143 13.07 -17.77 -11.20
N ARG A 144 12.41 -16.63 -11.44
CA ARG A 144 13.05 -15.45 -12.02
C ARG A 144 12.31 -14.17 -11.73
N VAL A 145 13.08 -13.08 -11.72
CA VAL A 145 12.61 -11.71 -11.83
C VAL A 145 13.08 -11.13 -13.15
N LYS A 146 12.18 -10.40 -13.81
CA LYS A 146 12.46 -9.71 -15.06
C LYS A 146 11.90 -8.30 -15.03
N GLU A 147 12.78 -7.32 -15.21
CA GLU A 147 12.41 -5.92 -15.27
C GLU A 147 12.57 -5.37 -16.70
N TYR A 148 11.64 -4.52 -17.12
CA TYR A 148 11.67 -3.91 -18.46
C TYR A 148 10.70 -2.72 -18.57
N ARG A 149 10.95 -1.82 -19.51
CA ARG A 149 9.97 -0.82 -19.99
C ARG A 149 9.33 -1.32 -21.30
N PRO A 150 8.00 -1.39 -21.43
CA PRO A 150 7.34 -1.78 -22.69
C PRO A 150 7.41 -0.63 -23.70
N ASN A 151 7.81 -0.91 -24.96
CA ASN A 151 7.69 0.06 -26.04
C ASN A 151 6.30 -0.07 -26.72
N PRO A 152 5.43 0.97 -26.65
CA PRO A 152 4.08 0.92 -27.21
C PRO A 152 4.05 0.92 -28.75
N ASN A 153 5.12 1.34 -29.42
CA ASN A 153 5.21 1.48 -30.88
C ASN A 153 5.65 0.19 -31.60
N THR A 154 5.73 -0.94 -30.90
CA THR A 154 6.03 -2.23 -31.53
C THR A 154 4.85 -3.18 -31.35
N ARG A 155 4.43 -3.84 -32.45
CA ARG A 155 3.35 -4.87 -32.49
C ARG A 155 3.55 -6.03 -31.48
N SER A 156 4.73 -6.13 -30.85
CA SER A 156 5.12 -7.11 -29.82
C SER A 156 5.72 -6.50 -28.53
N GLY A 157 5.78 -5.18 -28.36
CA GLY A 157 6.29 -4.54 -27.14
C GLY A 157 7.78 -4.82 -26.83
N LYS A 158 8.66 -4.89 -27.84
CA LYS A 158 10.07 -5.32 -27.70
C LYS A 158 11.05 -4.24 -28.12
N GLU A 159 11.06 -3.13 -27.40
CA GLU A 159 12.30 -2.40 -27.16
C GLU A 159 12.51 -2.41 -25.65
N ARG A 160 13.27 -3.40 -25.21
CA ARG A 160 13.45 -3.68 -23.79
C ARG A 160 14.71 -2.92 -23.35
N VAL A 161 14.53 -1.71 -22.84
CA VAL A 161 15.62 -0.91 -22.28
C VAL A 161 16.34 -1.72 -21.21
N ILE A 162 17.67 -1.66 -21.29
CA ILE A 162 18.66 -2.36 -20.48
C ILE A 162 18.58 -1.77 -19.06
N PHE A 163 18.80 -2.59 -18.03
CA PHE A 163 19.00 -2.08 -16.67
C PHE A 163 20.03 -0.95 -16.68
N ASP A 164 19.86 0.09 -15.86
CA ASP A 164 21.03 0.88 -15.48
C ASP A 164 22.07 -0.07 -14.88
N GLU A 165 23.33 0.15 -15.24
CA GLU A 165 24.49 -0.71 -14.98
C GLU A 165 24.46 -1.32 -13.56
N GLY A 166 23.98 -2.56 -13.38
CA GLY A 166 23.90 -3.08 -12.01
C GLY A 166 23.38 -4.50 -11.74
N THR A 167 22.39 -5.04 -12.46
CA THR A 167 21.91 -6.40 -12.09
C THR A 167 22.71 -7.51 -12.77
N PRO A 168 23.32 -8.45 -12.03
CA PRO A 168 24.21 -9.45 -12.61
C PRO A 168 23.50 -10.43 -13.55
N ARG A 169 24.14 -10.70 -14.68
CA ARG A 169 23.89 -11.87 -15.53
C ARG A 169 24.01 -13.13 -14.66
N THR A 170 23.08 -14.07 -14.79
CA THR A 170 23.20 -15.39 -14.15
C THR A 170 23.58 -16.46 -15.14
N GLU A 171 24.31 -17.49 -14.70
CA GLU A 171 24.70 -18.64 -15.52
C GLU A 171 23.48 -19.34 -16.15
N ARG A 172 22.32 -19.27 -15.48
CA ARG A 172 21.05 -19.83 -15.96
C ARG A 172 20.49 -19.10 -17.19
N TRP A 173 20.75 -17.80 -17.35
CA TRP A 173 20.33 -17.03 -18.53
C TRP A 173 21.48 -16.21 -19.09
N PRO A 174 22.46 -16.88 -19.71
CA PRO A 174 23.64 -16.18 -20.22
C PRO A 174 23.24 -15.22 -21.36
N ASN A 175 22.17 -15.48 -22.11
CA ASN A 175 21.82 -14.65 -23.27
C ASN A 175 20.65 -13.70 -23.03
N ASP A 176 20.14 -13.58 -21.78
CA ASP A 176 19.04 -12.69 -21.44
C ASP A 176 19.42 -11.85 -20.22
N PRO A 177 20.09 -10.69 -20.40
CA PRO A 177 20.58 -9.85 -19.31
C PRO A 177 19.44 -9.24 -18.48
N LYS A 178 18.18 -9.52 -18.83
CA LYS A 178 16.97 -8.98 -18.22
C LYS A 178 16.42 -9.88 -17.11
N LYS A 179 17.09 -10.99 -16.80
CA LYS A 179 16.63 -11.99 -15.84
C LYS A 179 17.66 -12.25 -14.74
N ARG A 180 17.16 -12.33 -13.51
CA ARG A 180 17.92 -12.75 -12.34
C ARG A 180 17.08 -13.66 -11.43
N PRO A 181 17.70 -14.44 -10.52
CA PRO A 181 16.97 -15.11 -9.47
C PRO A 181 16.22 -14.10 -8.59
N PRO A 182 15.04 -14.45 -8.08
CA PRO A 182 14.34 -13.63 -7.09
C PRO A 182 15.12 -13.55 -5.77
N THR A 183 15.01 -12.42 -5.08
CA THR A 183 15.45 -12.30 -3.68
C THR A 183 14.43 -12.98 -2.74
N PRO A 184 14.80 -13.30 -1.48
CA PRO A 184 13.85 -13.83 -0.50
C PRO A 184 12.63 -12.94 -0.30
N GLU A 185 12.81 -11.62 -0.30
CA GLU A 185 11.74 -10.62 -0.16
C GLU A 185 10.78 -10.64 -1.36
N GLU A 186 11.28 -10.85 -2.57
CA GLU A 186 10.47 -10.95 -3.78
C GLU A 186 9.70 -12.28 -3.86
N LEU A 187 10.27 -13.35 -3.31
CA LEU A 187 9.57 -14.63 -3.15
C LEU A 187 8.46 -14.53 -2.11
N ASP A 188 8.73 -13.88 -0.99
CA ASP A 188 7.73 -13.63 0.03
C ASP A 188 6.61 -12.73 -0.51
N PHE A 189 6.96 -11.67 -1.25
CA PHE A 189 5.99 -10.85 -1.96
C PHE A 189 5.15 -11.68 -2.96
N LEU A 190 5.78 -12.54 -3.76
CA LEU A 190 5.08 -13.47 -4.65
C LEU A 190 4.10 -14.37 -3.89
N ASN A 191 4.51 -14.91 -2.74
CA ASN A 191 3.67 -15.80 -1.93
C ASN A 191 2.50 -15.05 -1.28
N ARG A 192 2.69 -13.81 -0.85
CA ARG A 192 1.60 -12.97 -0.32
C ARG A 192 0.56 -12.62 -1.39
N GLN A 193 1.01 -12.32 -2.62
CA GLN A 193 0.13 -11.92 -3.72
C GLN A 193 -0.50 -13.10 -4.47
N CYS A 194 0.17 -14.25 -4.47
CA CYS A 194 -0.25 -15.47 -5.16
C CYS A 194 0.09 -16.67 -4.27
N PRO A 195 -0.67 -16.96 -3.20
CA PRO A 195 -0.38 -18.07 -2.30
C PRO A 195 -0.35 -19.43 -3.03
N VAL A 196 0.49 -20.34 -2.59
CA VAL A 196 0.43 -21.74 -3.02
C VAL A 196 -0.85 -22.32 -2.43
N ALA A 197 -1.61 -23.11 -3.18
CA ALA A 197 -2.63 -23.94 -2.56
C ALA A 197 -1.96 -24.83 -1.49
N SER A 198 -2.57 -24.94 -0.31
CA SER A 198 -2.07 -25.78 0.78
C SER A 198 -2.00 -27.24 0.29
N GLY A 199 -0.84 -27.68 -0.20
CA GLY A 199 -0.65 -29.03 -0.74
C GLY A 199 0.38 -29.18 -1.87
N GLU A 200 0.93 -28.12 -2.46
CA GLU A 200 1.97 -28.25 -3.49
C GLU A 200 3.36 -27.89 -2.94
N ASN A 201 4.23 -28.89 -2.84
CA ASN A 201 5.63 -28.75 -2.41
C ASN A 201 6.48 -27.94 -3.41
N GLU A 202 7.55 -27.34 -2.86
CA GLU A 202 8.56 -26.45 -3.48
C GLU A 202 9.10 -26.88 -4.86
#